data_AF-Q4JMZ8-F1
#
_entry.id   AF-Q4JMZ8-F1
#
_cell.length_a   1.000
_cell.length_b   1.000
_cell.length_c   1.000
_cell.angle_alpha   90.00
_cell.angle_beta   90.00
_cell.angle_gamma   90.00
#
_symmetry.space_group_name_H-M   'P 1'
#
loop_
_entity.id
_entity.type
_entity.pdbx_description
1 polymer ?
#
loop_
_entity_poly.entity_id
_entity_poly.type
_entity_poly.pdbx_seq_one_letter_code
_entity_poly.pdbx_strand_id
1 'polypeptide(L)'
;MIKYSDISESSGIETFDNGDIYEGGFKDGLKHGKGTLTTRNNRSYEGDWKNDKPHGFGINTFPNGKIYTGNFDKGKPVGDGQWTYSDGRIYNGTWVNGAFLNKDNTSEVQQYKFITSLINIVVIGAMLSFVIYWLVKVLKII
;
A
#
# COMPACT_ATOMS: atom_id res chain seq x y z
N MET A 1 45.10 28.94 -2.36
CA MET A 1 43.95 28.42 -1.59
C MET A 1 42.95 27.88 -2.61
N ILE A 2 43.00 26.58 -2.89
CA ILE A 2 42.12 25.95 -3.89
C ILE A 2 40.79 25.68 -3.19
N LYS A 3 39.72 26.32 -3.66
CA LYS A 3 38.36 26.02 -3.21
C LYS A 3 37.99 24.66 -3.79
N TYR A 4 37.90 23.64 -2.94
CA TYR A 4 37.15 22.42 -3.25
C TYR A 4 35.67 22.84 -3.33
N SER A 5 35.22 23.24 -4.53
CA SER A 5 33.78 23.31 -4.80
C SER A 5 33.27 21.88 -4.76
N ASP A 6 32.46 21.63 -3.74
CA ASP A 6 31.62 20.46 -3.50
C ASP A 6 31.46 19.54 -4.73
N ILE A 7 31.73 18.26 -4.53
CA ILE A 7 31.45 17.15 -5.44
C ILE A 7 29.94 17.19 -5.70
N SER A 8 29.53 17.98 -6.69
CA SER A 8 28.15 18.29 -6.99
C SER A 8 27.48 17.00 -7.43
N GLU A 9 26.44 16.60 -6.70
CA GLU A 9 25.50 15.57 -7.13
C GLU A 9 25.20 15.78 -8.61
N SER A 10 25.69 14.87 -9.46
CA SER A 10 25.53 15.00 -10.89
C SER A 10 24.22 14.37 -11.28
N SER A 11 23.33 15.10 -11.95
CA SER A 11 22.16 14.49 -12.58
C SER A 11 22.53 13.81 -13.90
N GLY A 12 21.91 12.68 -14.20
CA GLY A 12 22.17 11.94 -15.43
C GLY A 12 21.07 10.93 -15.77
N ILE A 13 21.24 10.28 -16.92
CA ILE A 13 20.39 9.19 -17.39
C ILE A 13 21.26 7.94 -17.50
N GLU A 14 20.82 6.85 -16.88
CA GLU A 14 21.42 5.52 -16.98
C GLU A 14 20.40 4.57 -17.63
N THR A 15 20.76 4.06 -18.81
CA THR A 15 19.97 3.03 -19.51
C THR A 15 20.60 1.68 -19.26
N PHE A 16 19.80 0.73 -18.78
CA PHE A 16 20.23 -0.63 -18.49
C PHE A 16 20.03 -1.54 -19.71
N ASP A 17 20.82 -2.61 -19.83
CA ASP A 17 20.72 -3.59 -20.93
C ASP A 17 19.34 -4.25 -21.03
N ASN A 18 18.61 -4.32 -19.91
CA ASN A 18 17.26 -4.87 -19.86
C ASN A 18 16.16 -3.88 -20.35
N GLY A 19 16.56 -2.65 -20.72
CA GLY A 19 15.67 -1.57 -21.16
C GLY A 19 15.09 -0.73 -20.03
N ASP A 20 15.50 -0.94 -18.78
CA ASP A 20 15.17 -0.04 -17.68
C ASP A 20 15.93 1.29 -17.86
N ILE A 21 15.36 2.38 -17.37
CA ILE A 21 15.94 3.73 -17.46
C ILE A 21 15.85 4.38 -16.09
N TYR A 22 16.98 4.85 -15.58
CA TYR A 22 17.03 5.74 -14.43
C TYR A 22 17.38 7.16 -14.89
N GLU A 23 16.65 8.15 -14.39
CA GLU A 23 16.92 9.57 -14.58
C GLU A 23 16.95 10.24 -13.21
N GLY A 24 18.08 10.81 -12.82
CA GLY A 24 18.19 11.44 -11.50
C GLY A 24 19.61 11.73 -11.06
N GLY A 25 19.76 12.02 -9.77
CA GLY A 25 21.04 12.34 -9.15
C GLY A 25 21.92 11.11 -8.96
N PHE A 26 23.22 11.35 -9.01
CA PHE A 26 24.29 10.40 -8.71
C PHE A 26 25.28 11.00 -7.71
N LYS A 27 25.83 10.13 -6.87
CA LYS A 27 26.93 10.41 -5.94
C LYS A 27 27.85 9.21 -5.90
N ASP A 28 29.14 9.42 -6.16
CA ASP A 28 30.16 8.37 -6.21
C ASP A 28 29.80 7.22 -7.18
N GLY A 29 29.14 7.55 -8.29
CA GLY A 29 28.68 6.58 -9.29
C GLY A 29 27.41 5.80 -8.92
N LEU A 30 26.82 6.08 -7.75
CA LEU A 30 25.58 5.44 -7.28
C LEU A 30 24.41 6.42 -7.34
N LYS A 31 23.20 5.93 -7.58
CA LYS A 31 21.96 6.73 -7.55
C LYS A 31 21.79 7.37 -6.17
N HIS A 32 21.57 8.67 -6.14
CA HIS A 32 21.48 9.46 -4.93
C HIS A 32 20.60 10.70 -5.13
N GLY A 33 19.94 11.17 -4.06
CA GLY A 33 19.08 12.35 -4.15
C GLY A 33 17.77 12.02 -4.85
N LYS A 34 17.24 12.94 -5.67
CA LYS A 34 15.97 12.72 -6.39
C LYS A 34 16.22 11.97 -7.70
N GLY A 35 15.32 11.04 -8.03
CA GLY A 35 15.38 10.35 -9.31
C GLY A 35 14.17 9.47 -9.58
N THR A 36 14.04 9.09 -10.84
CA THR A 36 12.98 8.27 -11.39
C THR A 36 13.59 7.04 -12.05
N LEU A 37 13.19 5.85 -11.61
CA LEU A 37 13.46 4.59 -12.31
C LEU A 37 12.19 4.15 -13.03
N THR A 38 12.27 4.00 -14.35
CA THR A 38 11.22 3.39 -15.18
C THR A 38 11.72 2.05 -15.67
N THR A 39 11.00 0.99 -15.34
CA THR A 39 11.31 -0.36 -15.85
C THR A 39 10.63 -0.61 -17.18
N ARG A 40 11.17 -1.51 -18.00
CA ARG A 40 10.56 -1.94 -19.27
C ARG A 40 9.13 -2.49 -19.10
N ASN A 41 8.79 -2.99 -17.91
CA ASN A 41 7.46 -3.52 -17.60
C ASN A 41 6.47 -2.43 -17.15
N ASN A 42 6.76 -1.14 -17.38
CA ASN A 42 5.94 0.00 -16.96
C ASN A 42 5.74 0.13 -15.45
N ARG A 43 6.58 -0.53 -14.63
CA ARG A 43 6.71 -0.16 -13.22
C ARG A 43 7.63 1.07 -13.13
N SER A 44 7.25 2.07 -12.35
CA SER A 44 8.11 3.21 -12.07
C SER A 44 8.24 3.49 -10.58
N TYR A 45 9.38 4.04 -10.19
CA TYR A 45 9.60 4.63 -8.88
C TYR A 45 10.13 6.05 -9.06
N GLU A 46 9.50 7.02 -8.43
CA GLU A 46 9.94 8.41 -8.36
C GLU A 46 10.10 8.78 -6.88
N GLY A 47 11.28 9.25 -6.46
CA GLY A 47 11.48 9.60 -5.07
C GLY A 47 12.93 9.84 -4.69
N ASP A 48 13.20 9.75 -3.39
CA ASP A 48 14.57 9.82 -2.88
C ASP A 48 15.31 8.49 -3.10
N TRP A 49 16.61 8.62 -3.36
CA TRP A 49 17.57 7.56 -3.61
C TRP A 49 18.77 7.75 -2.70
N LYS A 50 19.32 6.64 -2.23
CA LYS A 50 20.55 6.61 -1.44
C LYS A 50 21.30 5.32 -1.75
N ASN A 51 22.46 5.45 -2.39
CA ASN A 51 23.37 4.35 -2.70
C ASN A 51 22.64 3.24 -3.48
N ASP A 52 22.08 3.60 -4.63
CA ASP A 52 21.31 2.71 -5.55
C ASP A 52 19.98 2.17 -5.02
N LYS A 53 19.51 2.65 -3.87
CA LYS A 53 18.28 2.15 -3.26
C LYS A 53 17.26 3.27 -3.08
N PRO A 54 15.97 3.00 -3.35
CA PRO A 54 14.89 3.83 -2.84
C PRO A 54 15.06 4.10 -1.34
N HIS A 55 14.99 5.36 -0.99
CA HIS A 55 15.10 5.85 0.38
C HIS A 55 14.13 7.02 0.56
N GLY A 56 13.96 7.55 1.77
CA GLY A 56 13.15 8.74 2.01
C GLY A 56 11.73 8.61 1.48
N PHE A 57 11.18 9.68 0.92
CA PHE A 57 9.82 9.68 0.38
C PHE A 57 9.83 9.31 -1.10
N GLY A 58 8.87 8.50 -1.52
CA GLY A 58 8.71 8.13 -2.93
C GLY A 58 7.32 7.62 -3.30
N ILE A 59 7.13 7.52 -4.62
CA ILE A 59 5.93 7.05 -5.30
C ILE A 59 6.35 5.86 -6.18
N ASN A 60 5.75 4.71 -5.94
CA ASN A 60 5.98 3.49 -6.72
C ASN A 60 4.69 3.14 -7.47
N THR A 61 4.71 3.29 -8.79
CA THR A 61 3.62 2.97 -9.69
C THR A 61 3.82 1.57 -10.26
N PHE A 62 2.82 0.73 -10.09
CA PHE A 62 2.84 -0.66 -10.55
C PHE A 62 2.18 -0.78 -11.93
N PRO A 63 2.54 -1.82 -12.72
CA PRO A 63 2.01 -1.99 -14.07
C PRO A 63 0.49 -2.17 -14.13
N ASN A 64 -0.13 -2.60 -13.02
CA ASN A 64 -1.57 -2.74 -12.88
C ASN A 64 -2.29 -1.43 -12.49
N GLY A 65 -1.61 -0.28 -12.54
CA GLY A 65 -2.15 1.02 -12.17
C GLY A 65 -2.27 1.27 -10.67
N LYS A 66 -1.83 0.34 -9.82
CA LYS A 66 -1.72 0.60 -8.37
C LYS A 66 -0.57 1.55 -8.11
N ILE A 67 -0.74 2.43 -7.14
CA ILE A 67 0.28 3.38 -6.72
C ILE A 67 0.48 3.22 -5.22
N TYR A 68 1.73 3.14 -4.79
CA TYR A 68 2.11 3.28 -3.40
C TYR A 68 2.87 4.59 -3.21
N THR A 69 2.45 5.39 -2.24
CA THR A 69 3.09 6.66 -1.87
C THR A 69 3.47 6.60 -0.40
N GLY A 70 4.75 6.79 -0.06
CA GLY A 70 5.19 6.75 1.33
C GLY A 70 6.70 6.70 1.48
N ASN A 71 7.15 6.37 2.69
CA ASN A 71 8.58 6.30 2.98
C ASN A 71 9.19 4.96 2.61
N PHE A 72 10.49 4.98 2.29
CA PHE A 72 11.32 3.84 1.94
C PHE A 72 12.63 3.85 2.77
N ASP A 73 13.06 2.68 3.20
CA ASP A 73 14.41 2.44 3.72
C ASP A 73 15.03 1.21 3.06
N LYS A 74 16.25 1.37 2.55
CA LYS A 74 17.01 0.32 1.84
C LYS A 74 16.19 -0.41 0.77
N GLY A 75 15.37 0.34 0.01
CA GLY A 75 14.55 -0.21 -1.06
C GLY A 75 13.21 -0.80 -0.63
N LYS A 76 12.85 -0.76 0.66
CA LYS A 76 11.61 -1.32 1.19
C LYS A 76 10.71 -0.22 1.75
N PRO A 77 9.38 -0.28 1.55
CA PRO A 77 8.45 0.61 2.21
C PRO A 77 8.55 0.52 3.74
N VAL A 78 8.47 1.66 4.43
CA VAL A 78 8.53 1.77 5.89
C VAL A 78 7.59 2.87 6.39
N GLY A 79 7.12 2.72 7.63
CA GLY A 79 6.27 3.72 8.28
C GLY A 79 4.95 3.94 7.54
N ASP A 80 4.42 5.16 7.65
CA ASP A 80 3.12 5.49 7.06
C ASP A 80 3.20 5.61 5.54
N GLY A 81 2.14 5.13 4.88
CA GLY A 81 2.00 5.17 3.44
C GLY A 81 0.55 5.01 2.97
N GLN A 82 0.37 5.26 1.69
CA GLN A 82 -0.91 5.26 1.01
C GLN A 82 -0.87 4.31 -0.19
N TRP A 83 -1.86 3.44 -0.29
CA TRP A 83 -2.14 2.66 -1.49
C TRP A 83 -3.31 3.25 -2.25
N THR A 84 -3.10 3.59 -3.51
CA THR A 84 -4.15 3.96 -4.46
C THR A 84 -4.33 2.82 -5.45
N TYR A 85 -5.52 2.26 -5.52
CA TYR A 85 -5.87 1.20 -6.45
C TYR A 85 -6.21 1.80 -7.82
N SER A 86 -6.19 0.96 -8.85
CA SER A 86 -6.49 1.36 -10.23
C SER A 86 -7.91 1.93 -10.42
N ASP A 87 -8.83 1.63 -9.50
CA ASP A 87 -10.19 2.19 -9.47
C ASP A 87 -10.32 3.46 -8.62
N GLY A 88 -9.19 4.00 -8.14
CA GLY A 88 -9.14 5.22 -7.34
C GLY A 88 -9.37 5.01 -5.83
N ARG A 89 -9.64 3.78 -5.35
CA ARG A 89 -9.75 3.54 -3.91
C ARG A 89 -8.43 3.77 -3.20
N ILE A 90 -8.49 4.49 -2.08
CA ILE A 90 -7.32 4.88 -1.29
C ILE A 90 -7.34 4.16 0.07
N TYR A 91 -6.21 3.56 0.43
CA TYR A 91 -6.00 2.90 1.70
C TYR A 91 -4.75 3.48 2.37
N ASN A 92 -4.96 4.19 3.48
CA ASN A 92 -3.85 4.67 4.31
C ASN A 92 -3.52 3.64 5.38
N GLY A 93 -2.24 3.47 5.66
CA GLY A 93 -1.77 2.45 6.58
C GLY A 93 -0.30 2.62 6.90
N THR A 94 0.24 1.67 7.66
CA THR A 94 1.62 1.70 8.14
C THR A 94 2.31 0.37 7.86
N TRP A 95 3.59 0.42 7.49
CA TRP A 95 4.40 -0.77 7.25
C TRP A 95 5.04 -1.24 8.55
N VAL A 96 4.66 -2.45 8.99
CA VAL A 96 5.21 -3.10 10.19
C VAL A 96 5.71 -4.48 9.78
N ASN A 97 6.99 -4.76 10.03
CA ASN A 97 7.63 -6.04 9.73
C ASN A 97 7.44 -6.52 8.27
N GLY A 98 7.37 -5.59 7.31
CA GLY A 98 7.18 -5.91 5.90
C GLY A 98 5.73 -6.21 5.49
N ALA A 99 4.75 -5.96 6.37
CA ALA A 99 3.32 -6.01 6.06
C ALA A 99 2.69 -4.62 6.13
N PHE A 100 1.80 -4.32 5.18
CA PHE A 100 1.02 -3.08 5.17
C PHE A 100 -0.25 -3.25 6.01
N LEU A 101 -0.37 -2.48 7.09
CA LEU A 101 -1.50 -2.52 8.02
C LEU A 101 -2.38 -1.28 7.85
N ASN A 102 -3.67 -1.47 7.62
CA ASN A 102 -4.70 -0.46 7.52
C ASN A 102 -5.95 -0.86 8.33
N LYS A 103 -6.91 0.06 8.50
CA LYS A 103 -8.13 -0.20 9.30
C LYS A 103 -8.98 -1.36 8.78
N ASP A 104 -8.84 -1.76 7.52
CA ASP A 104 -9.63 -2.84 6.92
C ASP A 104 -9.00 -4.22 7.11
N ASN A 105 -7.69 -4.28 7.33
CA ASN A 105 -6.93 -5.52 7.50
C ASN A 105 -6.35 -5.69 8.92
N THR A 106 -6.69 -4.81 9.87
CA THR A 106 -6.40 -5.00 11.29
C THR A 106 -7.28 -6.11 11.87
N SER A 107 -6.67 -7.01 12.63
CA SER A 107 -7.29 -8.23 13.18
C SER A 107 -8.52 -7.95 14.07
N GLU A 108 -8.57 -6.77 14.69
CA GLU A 108 -9.67 -6.31 15.54
C GLU A 108 -10.96 -6.00 14.74
N VAL A 109 -10.83 -5.36 13.56
CA VAL A 109 -11.97 -5.02 12.71
C VAL A 109 -12.57 -6.26 12.05
N GLN A 110 -11.74 -7.26 11.74
CA GLN A 110 -12.21 -8.54 11.22
C GLN A 110 -13.01 -9.32 12.28
N GLN A 111 -12.53 -9.37 13.53
CA GLN A 111 -13.24 -10.03 14.64
C GLN A 111 -14.63 -9.43 14.86
N TYR A 112 -14.78 -8.10 14.82
CA TYR A 112 -16.06 -7.43 15.03
C TYR A 112 -17.05 -7.63 13.87
N LYS A 113 -16.57 -7.70 12.61
CA LYS A 113 -17.39 -8.07 11.44
C LYS A 113 -17.96 -9.49 11.56
N PHE A 114 -17.18 -10.43 12.10
CA PHE A 114 -17.67 -11.78 12.38
C PHE A 114 -18.73 -11.80 13.49
N ILE A 115 -18.48 -11.12 14.62
CA ILE A 115 -19.40 -11.12 15.77
C ILE A 115 -20.75 -10.50 15.41
N THR A 116 -20.75 -9.37 14.70
CA THR A 116 -21.99 -8.71 14.25
C THR A 116 -22.80 -9.55 13.26
N SER A 117 -22.13 -10.27 12.35
CA SER A 117 -22.78 -11.25 11.46
C SER A 117 -23.46 -12.38 12.25
N LEU A 118 -22.80 -12.92 13.28
CA LEU A 118 -23.35 -13.98 14.11
C LEU A 118 -24.59 -13.55 14.92
N ILE A 119 -24.57 -12.34 15.48
CA ILE A 119 -25.72 -11.82 16.26
C ILE A 119 -26.96 -11.67 15.37
N ASN A 120 -26.81 -11.14 14.15
CA ASN A 120 -27.94 -11.00 13.22
C ASN A 120 -28.58 -12.34 12.87
N ILE A 121 -27.78 -13.40 12.68
CA ILE A 121 -28.30 -14.76 12.41
C ILE A 121 -29.14 -15.28 13.58
N VAL A 122 -28.65 -15.11 14.81
CA VAL A 122 -29.35 -15.57 16.03
C VAL A 122 -30.69 -14.85 16.20
N VAL A 123 -30.74 -13.54 16.00
CA VAL A 123 -31.97 -12.74 16.13
C VAL A 123 -33.01 -13.12 15.08
N ILE A 124 -32.60 -13.30 13.82
CA ILE A 124 -33.49 -13.73 12.75
C ILE A 124 -34.07 -15.13 13.04
N GLY A 125 -33.24 -16.05 13.52
CA GLY A 125 -33.70 -17.40 13.91
C GLY A 125 -34.72 -17.38 15.04
N ALA A 126 -34.52 -16.53 16.07
CA ALA A 126 -35.46 -16.37 17.17
C ALA A 126 -36.79 -15.75 16.70
N MET A 127 -36.74 -14.75 15.81
CA MET A 127 -37.94 -14.15 15.22
C MET A 127 -38.74 -15.16 14.39
N LEU A 128 -38.08 -15.97 13.55
CA LEU A 128 -38.72 -17.01 12.76
C LEU A 128 -39.38 -18.07 13.65
N SER A 129 -38.70 -18.49 14.71
CA SER A 129 -39.24 -19.48 15.67
C SER A 129 -40.48 -18.95 16.38
N PHE A 130 -40.50 -17.66 16.73
CA PHE A 130 -41.66 -17.01 17.34
C PHE A 130 -42.84 -16.90 16.38
N VAL A 131 -42.60 -16.53 15.12
CA VAL A 131 -43.63 -16.49 14.06
C VAL A 131 -44.22 -17.89 13.83
N ILE A 132 -43.39 -18.92 13.73
CA ILE A 132 -43.83 -20.31 13.57
C ILE A 132 -44.65 -20.77 14.77
N TYR A 133 -44.19 -20.47 15.99
CA TYR A 133 -44.94 -20.78 17.20
C TYR A 133 -46.33 -20.15 17.20
N TRP A 134 -46.45 -18.87 16.81
CA TRP A 134 -47.73 -18.19 16.72
C TRP A 134 -48.61 -18.74 15.59
N LEU A 135 -48.05 -19.08 14.43
CA LEU A 135 -48.79 -19.72 13.35
C LEU A 135 -49.37 -21.08 13.79
N VAL A 136 -48.57 -21.93 14.43
CA VAL A 136 -49.02 -23.23 14.95
C VAL A 136 -50.07 -23.04 16.04
N LYS A 137 -49.91 -22.04 16.92
CA LYS A 137 -50.87 -21.75 17.98
C LYS A 137 -52.21 -21.26 17.42
N VAL A 138 -52.21 -20.38 16.41
CA VAL A 138 -53.43 -19.90 15.73
C VAL A 138 -54.13 -21.04 15.00
N LEU A 139 -53.38 -21.88 14.27
CA LEU A 139 -53.95 -23.03 13.53
C LEU A 139 -54.57 -24.11 14.43
N LYS A 140 -54.15 -24.22 15.70
CA LYS A 140 -54.71 -25.17 16.67
C LYS A 140 -55.92 -24.64 17.43
N ILE A 141 -56.28 -23.36 17.26
CA ILE A 141 -57.39 -22.69 17.96
C ILE A 141 -58.64 -22.56 17.06
N ILE A 142 -58.53 -22.92 15.79
CA ILE A 142 -59.63 -23.01 14.81
C ILE A 142 -60.10 -24.47 14.73
#